data_AF-W2YKC1-F1
#
_entry.id   AF-W2YKC1-F1
#
_cell.length_a   1.000
_cell.length_b   1.000
_cell.length_c   1.000
_cell.angle_alpha   90.00
_cell.angle_beta   90.00
_cell.angle_gamma   90.00
#
_symmetry.space_group_name_H-M   'P 1'
#
loop_
_entity.id
_entity.type
_entity.pdbx_description
1 polymer ?
#
loop_
_entity_poly.entity_id
_entity_poly.type
_entity_poly.pdbx_seq_one_letter_code
_entity_poly.pdbx_strand_id
1 'polypeptide(L)'
;MCASKTYGYQGFKSFAVQQCPTLKPGETYEQRATKFSSMGSRIIAPPTMNRMGRHALESVAMQTGQLVQPEHYRVPDRRGVSVNQKQPDSKLFIANTTYLHDFPPFGEDCRRVLQVPLEEYEKAFMAVANIYQQDRATIHLNQVSEVLKLALGDTASPRVIDVFHTYIDRRGSARDRISWALFSQAVDHVNSLFDHELYHSKTTPSSIKTWGTMTFAEKQFNEYLVHSSTPASSHQKDFGSYGDNPLDRPYMRKRGMASTTADLNPAATRVTNQIPGYGGFLPLRSHSADAQANDEELLPTPRIALRLYHTDNIPGYTGHKPVDCVNYRGECRSGSNPGTTTGESYSNGN
;
A
#
# COMPACT_ATOMS: atom_id res chain seq x y z
N MET A 1 74.90 5.60 31.11
CA MET A 1 74.31 5.14 32.39
C MET A 1 73.99 6.35 33.25
N CYS A 2 72.72 6.57 33.59
CA CYS A 2 72.26 7.25 34.81
C CYS A 2 70.78 6.90 34.96
N ALA A 3 70.49 5.98 35.89
CA ALA A 3 69.16 5.49 36.19
C ALA A 3 68.40 6.53 37.01
N SER A 4 67.27 7.02 36.50
CA SER A 4 66.31 7.77 37.29
C SER A 4 65.31 6.80 37.92
N LYS A 5 65.48 6.58 39.23
CA LYS A 5 64.59 5.83 40.11
C LYS A 5 63.20 6.46 40.14
N THR A 6 62.15 5.66 39.87
CA THR A 6 60.91 5.58 40.67
C THR A 6 59.97 4.55 40.06
N TYR A 7 59.90 3.36 40.66
CA TYR A 7 58.78 2.44 40.52
C TYR A 7 57.75 2.82 41.58
N GLY A 8 56.61 3.38 41.15
CA GLY A 8 55.50 3.75 42.03
C GLY A 8 54.36 4.39 41.26
N TYR A 9 53.12 4.08 41.64
CA TYR A 9 51.89 4.63 41.06
C TYR A 9 51.90 6.16 41.17
N GLN A 10 52.07 6.86 40.04
CA GLN A 10 51.92 8.30 39.95
C GLN A 10 50.43 8.65 39.92
N GLY A 11 49.86 8.79 41.11
CA GLY A 11 48.46 9.11 41.32
C GLY A 11 48.00 10.39 40.60
N PHE A 12 46.71 10.37 40.25
CA PHE A 12 45.83 11.48 39.88
C PHE A 12 46.52 12.82 39.50
N LYS A 13 46.59 13.12 38.20
CA LYS A 13 46.85 14.48 37.72
C LYS A 13 45.55 15.26 37.73
N SER A 14 45.52 16.41 38.42
CA SER A 14 44.34 17.29 38.40
C SER A 14 44.01 17.69 36.96
N PHE A 15 42.71 17.91 36.68
CA PHE A 15 42.22 18.21 35.33
C PHE A 15 42.93 19.41 34.68
N ALA A 16 43.43 20.35 35.49
CA ALA A 16 44.20 21.50 35.04
C ALA A 16 45.61 21.16 34.50
N VAL A 17 46.17 20.00 34.87
CA VAL A 17 47.52 19.54 34.46
C VAL A 17 47.44 18.47 33.36
N GLN A 18 46.23 18.00 33.02
CA GLN A 18 46.02 17.08 31.90
C GLN A 18 46.02 17.84 30.57
N GLN A 19 46.78 17.32 29.60
CA GLN A 19 46.73 17.86 28.24
C GLN A 19 45.35 17.59 27.63
N CYS A 20 44.74 18.62 27.02
CA CYS A 20 43.39 18.50 26.47
C CYS A 20 43.37 17.42 25.36
N PRO A 21 42.48 16.42 25.41
CA PRO A 21 42.47 15.27 24.50
C PRO A 21 42.14 15.62 23.03
N THR A 22 41.78 16.89 22.77
CA THR A 22 41.47 17.39 21.42
C THR A 22 42.67 18.05 20.72
N LEU A 23 43.83 18.17 21.40
CA LEU A 23 45.05 18.69 20.78
C LEU A 23 45.75 17.62 19.96
N LYS A 24 46.18 17.97 18.74
CA LYS A 24 46.99 17.06 17.93
C LYS A 24 48.37 16.90 18.57
N PRO A 25 49.01 15.71 18.46
CA PRO A 25 50.36 15.50 18.97
C PRO A 25 51.33 16.56 18.43
N GLY A 26 51.95 17.33 19.33
CA GLY A 26 52.92 18.38 19.00
C GLY A 26 52.39 19.83 18.96
N GLU A 27 51.09 20.07 19.12
CA GLU A 27 50.54 21.45 19.20
C GLU A 27 50.40 21.92 20.66
N THR A 28 50.84 23.16 20.96
CA THR A 28 50.65 23.81 22.27
C THR A 28 49.49 24.81 22.26
N TYR A 29 48.93 25.13 23.43
CA TYR A 29 47.81 26.06 23.57
C TYR A 29 48.13 27.47 23.04
N GLU A 30 49.35 27.93 23.28
CA GLU A 30 49.87 29.22 22.82
C GLU A 30 49.92 29.29 21.29
N GLN A 31 50.37 28.22 20.63
CA GLN A 31 50.42 28.14 19.17
C GLN A 31 49.03 28.19 18.54
N ARG A 32 48.01 27.61 19.18
CA ARG A 32 46.61 27.66 18.69
C ARG A 32 46.00 29.05 18.86
N ALA A 33 46.29 29.74 19.96
CA ALA A 33 45.79 31.09 20.21
C ALA A 33 46.33 32.11 19.18
N THR A 34 47.57 31.95 18.73
CA THR A 34 48.20 32.84 17.74
C THR A 34 47.91 32.43 16.29
N LYS A 35 47.40 31.22 16.03
CA LYS A 35 47.14 30.73 14.66
C LYS A 35 46.06 31.55 13.94
N PHE A 36 45.13 32.14 14.69
CA PHE A 36 44.02 32.95 14.14
C PHE A 36 44.31 34.46 14.15
N SER A 37 45.31 34.93 14.89
CA SER A 37 45.70 36.35 14.86
C SER A 37 46.45 36.73 13.58
N SER A 38 47.21 35.80 12.98
CA SER A 38 47.96 36.05 11.73
C SER A 38 47.09 36.05 10.47
N MET A 39 45.88 35.46 10.49
CA MET A 39 44.95 35.53 9.36
C MET A 39 44.13 36.83 9.34
N GLY A 40 43.92 37.47 10.49
CA GLY A 40 43.15 38.72 10.58
C GLY A 40 43.93 39.97 10.09
N SER A 41 45.27 39.93 10.13
CA SER A 41 46.12 41.08 9.76
C SER A 41 46.35 41.26 8.26
N ARG A 42 45.96 40.30 7.42
CA ARG A 42 46.06 40.40 5.95
C ARG A 42 44.79 40.89 5.25
N ILE A 43 43.68 41.04 5.97
CA ILE A 43 42.40 41.50 5.41
C ILE A 43 42.28 43.03 5.44
N ILE A 44 43.03 43.70 6.31
CA ILE A 44 43.07 45.17 6.37
C ILE A 44 44.23 45.65 5.49
N ALA A 45 43.95 45.95 4.22
CA ALA A 45 44.88 46.70 3.39
C ALA A 45 45.16 48.08 4.03
N PRO A 46 46.40 48.62 3.93
CA PRO A 46 46.69 49.95 4.44
C PRO A 46 45.79 51.01 3.75
N PRO A 47 45.39 52.07 4.46
CA PRO A 47 44.33 53.01 4.05
C PRO A 47 44.70 53.88 2.83
N THR A 48 45.87 53.66 2.23
CA THR A 48 46.35 54.40 1.05
C THR A 48 45.88 53.82 -0.29
N MET A 49 45.16 52.68 -0.29
CA MET A 49 44.61 52.07 -1.52
C MET A 49 43.08 52.16 -1.67
N ASN A 50 42.37 52.80 -0.75
CA ASN A 50 40.93 53.01 -0.89
C ASN A 50 40.67 54.29 -1.70
N ARG A 51 40.48 54.16 -3.02
CA ARG A 51 39.80 55.20 -3.81
C ARG A 51 38.34 55.24 -3.35
N MET A 52 38.07 55.94 -2.27
CA MET A 52 36.71 56.25 -1.81
C MET A 52 36.04 57.07 -2.93
N GLY A 53 35.10 56.45 -3.65
CA GLY A 53 34.28 57.13 -4.64
C GLY A 53 33.41 58.20 -3.97
N ARG A 54 32.94 59.17 -4.76
CA ARG A 54 32.21 60.39 -4.30
C ARG A 54 31.00 60.12 -3.39
N HIS A 55 30.46 58.91 -3.36
CA HIS A 55 29.25 58.51 -2.63
C HIS A 55 29.49 57.41 -1.58
N ALA A 56 30.72 57.25 -1.08
CA ALA A 56 31.06 56.18 -0.13
C ALA A 56 30.34 56.24 1.23
N LEU A 57 29.62 57.33 1.52
CA LEU A 57 28.88 57.55 2.78
C LEU A 57 27.35 57.50 2.59
N GLU A 58 26.86 57.26 1.37
CA GLU A 58 25.43 57.16 1.07
C GLU A 58 24.98 55.70 1.08
N SER A 59 23.88 55.39 1.74
CA SER A 59 23.31 54.04 1.69
C SER A 59 22.62 53.81 0.35
N VAL A 60 22.62 52.55 -0.13
CA VAL A 60 21.92 52.14 -1.36
C VAL A 60 20.42 52.52 -1.32
N ALA A 61 19.83 52.54 -0.12
CA ALA A 61 18.45 53.00 0.10
C ALA A 61 18.25 54.49 -0.17
N MET A 62 19.25 55.34 0.11
CA MET A 62 19.19 56.78 -0.22
C MET A 62 19.29 57.02 -1.73
N GLN A 63 20.12 56.26 -2.45
CA GLN A 63 20.26 56.40 -3.90
C GLN A 63 19.02 55.92 -4.67
N THR A 64 18.40 54.83 -4.20
CA THR A 64 17.19 54.27 -4.83
C THR A 64 15.92 55.01 -4.45
N GLY A 65 15.83 55.55 -3.23
CA GLY A 65 14.67 56.31 -2.75
C GLY A 65 14.48 57.67 -3.42
N GLN A 66 15.54 58.30 -3.94
CA GLN A 66 15.46 59.60 -4.62
C GLN A 66 14.70 59.57 -5.96
N LEU A 67 14.56 58.38 -6.58
CA LEU A 67 13.86 58.20 -7.86
C LEU A 67 12.40 57.76 -7.68
N VAL A 68 11.98 57.46 -6.44
CA VAL A 68 10.62 56.99 -6.16
C VAL A 68 9.72 58.19 -5.90
N GLN A 69 8.93 58.57 -6.90
CA GLN A 69 7.86 59.55 -6.72
C GLN A 69 6.68 58.91 -5.98
N PRO A 70 5.88 59.69 -5.22
CA PRO A 70 4.67 59.19 -4.56
C PRO A 70 3.71 58.48 -5.52
N GLU A 71 3.70 58.90 -6.78
CA GLU A 71 2.89 58.34 -7.87
C GLU A 71 3.29 56.90 -8.25
N HIS A 72 4.51 56.48 -7.94
CA HIS A 72 4.98 55.11 -8.18
C HIS A 72 4.43 54.11 -7.16
N TYR A 73 3.87 54.58 -6.04
CA TYR A 73 3.25 53.71 -5.04
C TYR A 73 1.82 53.36 -5.45
N ARG A 74 1.60 52.11 -5.89
CA ARG A 74 0.25 51.56 -6.11
C ARG A 74 -0.14 50.70 -4.93
N VAL A 75 -1.28 51.01 -4.30
CA VAL A 75 -1.83 50.18 -3.21
C VAL A 75 -2.16 48.79 -3.78
N PRO A 76 -1.56 47.70 -3.26
CA PRO A 76 -1.92 46.36 -3.67
C PRO A 76 -3.40 46.09 -3.39
N ASP A 77 -4.10 45.49 -4.34
CA ASP A 77 -5.48 45.09 -4.12
C ASP A 77 -5.55 44.11 -2.94
N ARG A 78 -6.48 44.35 -2.01
CA ARG A 78 -6.70 43.53 -0.80
C ARG A 78 -7.02 42.07 -1.14
N ARG A 79 -7.50 41.82 -2.35
CA ARG A 79 -7.84 40.49 -2.87
C ARG A 79 -6.65 39.73 -3.45
N GLY A 80 -5.46 40.32 -3.51
CA GLY A 80 -4.22 39.66 -3.92
C GLY A 80 -4.26 39.05 -5.33
N VAL A 81 -3.53 37.94 -5.52
CA VAL A 81 -3.34 37.27 -6.83
C VAL A 81 -4.62 36.58 -7.35
N SER A 82 -5.65 36.45 -6.50
CA SER A 82 -6.93 35.81 -6.84
C SER A 82 -7.92 36.71 -7.58
N VAL A 83 -7.63 38.00 -7.79
CA VAL A 83 -8.54 38.94 -8.48
C VAL A 83 -8.91 38.47 -9.89
N ASN A 84 -8.01 37.75 -10.55
CA ASN A 84 -8.19 37.27 -11.93
C ASN A 84 -8.64 35.80 -12.01
N GLN A 85 -8.90 35.13 -10.89
CA GLN A 85 -9.37 33.74 -10.91
C GLN A 85 -10.89 33.71 -11.05
N LYS A 86 -11.36 33.28 -12.23
CA LYS A 86 -12.77 33.05 -12.48
C LYS A 86 -13.24 31.86 -11.63
N GLN A 87 -14.39 32.00 -10.95
CA GLN A 87 -15.00 30.90 -10.21
C GLN A 87 -15.30 29.73 -11.17
N PRO A 88 -14.96 28.48 -10.81
CA PRO A 88 -15.26 27.34 -11.66
C PRO A 88 -16.77 27.17 -11.84
N ASP A 89 -17.16 26.69 -13.02
CA ASP A 89 -18.56 26.40 -13.32
C ASP A 89 -19.12 25.37 -12.32
N SER A 90 -20.36 25.57 -11.87
CA SER A 90 -20.99 24.72 -10.86
C SER A 90 -21.17 23.31 -11.40
N LYS A 91 -20.45 22.34 -10.83
CA LYS A 91 -20.69 20.90 -11.06
C LYS A 91 -21.75 20.41 -10.09
N LEU A 92 -22.73 19.67 -10.59
CA LEU A 92 -23.74 19.01 -9.75
C LEU A 92 -23.05 18.01 -8.80
N PHE A 93 -23.50 17.99 -7.54
CA PHE A 93 -23.05 17.02 -6.56
C PHE A 93 -23.81 15.71 -6.79
N ILE A 94 -23.10 14.67 -7.23
CA ILE A 94 -23.67 13.36 -7.60
C ILE A 94 -23.33 12.28 -6.55
N ALA A 95 -22.55 12.63 -5.52
CA ALA A 95 -22.10 11.64 -4.55
C ALA A 95 -23.22 11.27 -3.57
N ASN A 96 -23.48 9.97 -3.44
CA ASN A 96 -24.36 9.40 -2.43
C ASN A 96 -23.56 9.01 -1.18
N THR A 97 -24.24 8.89 -0.04
CA THR A 97 -23.62 8.38 1.18
C THR A 97 -23.31 6.89 1.03
N THR A 98 -22.28 6.42 1.74
CA THR A 98 -21.91 4.99 1.78
C THR A 98 -23.09 4.11 2.25
N TYR A 99 -23.89 4.61 3.19
CA TYR A 99 -25.09 3.91 3.65
C TYR A 99 -26.11 3.68 2.54
N LEU A 100 -26.42 4.70 1.72
CA LEU A 100 -27.38 4.56 0.62
C LEU A 100 -26.85 3.67 -0.51
N HIS A 101 -25.53 3.61 -0.66
CA HIS A 101 -24.86 2.73 -1.60
C HIS A 101 -24.90 1.26 -1.14
N ASP A 102 -24.64 1.01 0.14
CA ASP A 102 -24.56 -0.34 0.71
C ASP A 102 -25.95 -0.93 1.02
N PHE A 103 -26.92 -0.07 1.34
CA PHE A 103 -28.31 -0.44 1.66
C PHE A 103 -29.29 0.35 0.78
N PRO A 104 -29.37 0.05 -0.53
CA PRO A 104 -30.39 0.66 -1.37
C PRO A 104 -31.79 0.32 -0.83
N PRO A 105 -32.77 1.23 -0.92
CA PRO A 105 -34.15 1.02 -0.45
C PRO A 105 -34.93 0.05 -1.37
N PHE A 106 -34.32 -1.08 -1.72
CA PHE A 106 -34.85 -2.07 -2.65
C PHE A 106 -36.17 -2.67 -2.15
N GLY A 107 -36.37 -2.81 -0.83
CA GLY A 107 -37.65 -3.27 -0.29
C GLY A 107 -38.80 -2.30 -0.57
N GLU A 108 -38.53 -1.00 -0.64
CA GLU A 108 -39.53 0.00 -1.06
C GLU A 108 -39.77 -0.06 -2.56
N ASP A 109 -38.73 -0.31 -3.36
CA ASP A 109 -38.85 -0.54 -4.81
C ASP A 109 -39.75 -1.76 -5.10
N CYS A 110 -39.52 -2.89 -4.44
CA CYS A 110 -40.34 -4.10 -4.59
C CYS A 110 -41.80 -3.84 -4.23
N ARG A 111 -42.08 -3.16 -3.11
CA ARG A 111 -43.46 -2.82 -2.72
C ARG A 111 -44.14 -1.92 -3.74
N ARG A 112 -43.41 -0.97 -4.31
CA ARG A 112 -43.93 -0.07 -5.34
C ARG A 112 -44.21 -0.83 -6.64
N VAL A 113 -43.34 -1.75 -7.05
CA VAL A 113 -43.56 -2.62 -8.22
C VAL A 113 -44.83 -3.46 -8.05
N LEU A 114 -45.03 -4.06 -6.88
CA LEU A 114 -46.20 -4.89 -6.58
C LEU A 114 -47.54 -4.12 -6.56
N GLN A 115 -47.49 -2.80 -6.37
CA GLN A 115 -48.68 -1.95 -6.40
C GLN A 115 -49.13 -1.57 -7.82
N VAL A 116 -48.28 -1.79 -8.83
CA VAL A 116 -48.58 -1.42 -10.22
C VAL A 116 -49.51 -2.48 -10.85
N PRO A 117 -50.70 -2.09 -11.34
CA PRO A 117 -51.61 -3.03 -11.99
C PRO A 117 -51.09 -3.48 -13.35
N LEU A 118 -51.47 -4.70 -13.76
CA LEU A 118 -51.07 -5.28 -15.04
C LEU A 118 -51.41 -4.39 -16.26
N GLU A 119 -52.49 -3.61 -16.16
CA GLU A 119 -52.96 -2.70 -17.20
C GLU A 119 -51.93 -1.60 -17.55
N GLU A 120 -51.14 -1.16 -16.58
CA GLU A 120 -50.11 -0.13 -16.81
C GLU A 120 -48.93 -0.70 -17.58
N TYR A 121 -48.55 -1.95 -17.30
CA TYR A 121 -47.57 -2.68 -18.09
C TYR A 121 -48.04 -2.90 -19.53
N GLU A 122 -49.33 -3.19 -19.73
CA GLU A 122 -49.91 -3.40 -21.07
C GLU A 122 -49.90 -2.12 -21.88
N LYS A 123 -50.32 -1.00 -21.28
CA LYS A 123 -50.28 0.33 -21.92
C LYS A 123 -48.84 0.70 -22.31
N ALA A 124 -47.88 0.50 -21.42
CA ALA A 124 -46.47 0.78 -21.70
C ALA A 124 -45.91 -0.14 -22.81
N PHE A 125 -46.22 -1.44 -22.77
CA PHE A 125 -45.78 -2.40 -23.77
C PHE A 125 -46.33 -2.06 -25.16
N MET A 126 -47.62 -1.76 -25.25
CA MET A 126 -48.28 -1.40 -26.50
C MET A 126 -47.79 -0.05 -27.02
N ALA A 127 -47.51 0.92 -26.16
CA ALA A 127 -46.91 2.20 -26.55
C ALA A 127 -45.56 1.99 -27.25
N VAL A 128 -44.68 1.16 -26.69
CA VAL A 128 -43.37 0.86 -27.29
C VAL A 128 -43.51 0.00 -28.55
N ALA A 129 -44.38 -1.01 -28.53
CA ALA A 129 -44.60 -1.89 -29.69
C ALA A 129 -45.18 -1.14 -30.90
N ASN A 130 -46.04 -0.15 -30.68
CA ASN A 130 -46.69 0.63 -31.74
C ASN A 130 -45.75 1.63 -32.43
N ILE A 131 -44.71 2.12 -31.72
CA ILE A 131 -43.71 3.04 -32.30
C ILE A 131 -42.92 2.37 -33.42
N TYR A 132 -42.71 1.05 -33.35
CA TYR A 132 -41.83 0.31 -34.26
C TYR A 132 -42.55 -0.48 -35.37
N GLN A 133 -43.86 -0.24 -35.58
CA GLN A 133 -44.68 -0.76 -36.69
C GLN A 133 -44.28 -2.16 -37.20
N GLN A 134 -44.71 -3.22 -36.50
CA GLN A 134 -44.74 -4.57 -37.07
C GLN A 134 -46.12 -5.20 -36.88
N ASP A 135 -46.54 -6.00 -37.86
CA ASP A 135 -47.84 -6.70 -37.97
C ASP A 135 -48.24 -7.58 -36.75
N ARG A 136 -47.38 -7.68 -35.73
CA ARG A 136 -47.65 -8.27 -34.42
C ARG A 136 -46.96 -7.41 -33.36
N ALA A 137 -47.67 -7.00 -32.31
CA ALA A 137 -47.13 -6.23 -31.20
C ALA A 137 -46.03 -7.04 -30.45
N THR A 138 -44.79 -6.90 -30.90
CA THR A 138 -43.61 -7.57 -30.32
C THR A 138 -42.52 -6.55 -30.09
N ILE A 139 -41.80 -6.67 -28.97
CA ILE A 139 -40.68 -5.79 -28.60
C ILE A 139 -39.35 -6.55 -28.64
N HIS A 140 -38.24 -5.82 -28.73
CA HIS A 140 -36.89 -6.39 -28.57
C HIS A 140 -36.43 -6.39 -27.11
N LEU A 141 -35.48 -7.27 -26.77
CA LEU A 141 -34.93 -7.38 -25.41
C LEU A 141 -34.36 -6.05 -24.90
N ASN A 142 -33.68 -5.28 -25.75
CA ASN A 142 -33.12 -3.97 -25.40
C ASN A 142 -34.22 -2.93 -25.03
N GLN A 143 -35.42 -3.10 -25.57
CA GLN A 143 -36.56 -2.20 -25.36
C GLN A 143 -37.33 -2.50 -24.06
N VAL A 144 -37.03 -3.62 -23.39
CA VAL A 144 -37.64 -3.96 -22.09
C VAL A 144 -37.34 -2.87 -21.06
N SER A 145 -36.13 -2.30 -21.09
CA SER A 145 -35.76 -1.20 -20.20
C SER A 145 -36.62 0.05 -20.40
N GLU A 146 -37.05 0.33 -21.64
CA GLU A 146 -37.90 1.48 -21.98
C GLU A 146 -39.35 1.23 -21.56
N VAL A 147 -39.87 0.02 -21.78
CA VAL A 147 -41.21 -0.39 -21.32
C VAL A 147 -41.31 -0.29 -19.80
N LEU A 148 -40.30 -0.79 -19.08
CA LEU A 148 -40.27 -0.73 -17.62
C LEU A 148 -40.16 0.71 -17.14
N LYS A 149 -39.34 1.55 -17.75
CA LYS A 149 -39.29 2.98 -17.39
C LYS A 149 -40.63 3.70 -17.61
N LEU A 150 -41.38 3.33 -18.65
CA LEU A 150 -42.71 3.90 -18.90
C LEU A 150 -43.77 3.40 -17.93
N ALA A 151 -43.73 2.12 -17.52
CA ALA A 151 -44.70 1.55 -16.59
C ALA A 151 -44.40 1.89 -15.13
N LEU A 152 -43.13 1.90 -14.74
CA LEU A 152 -42.66 2.01 -13.35
C LEU A 152 -42.11 3.41 -13.00
N GLY A 153 -41.76 4.23 -14.00
CA GLY A 153 -41.14 5.54 -13.78
C GLY A 153 -39.86 5.43 -12.95
N ASP A 154 -39.79 6.20 -11.86
CA ASP A 154 -38.66 6.23 -10.93
C ASP A 154 -38.46 4.91 -10.16
N THR A 155 -39.42 4.00 -10.20
CA THR A 155 -39.33 2.67 -9.56
C THR A 155 -38.65 1.64 -10.45
N ALA A 156 -38.31 2.00 -11.70
CA ALA A 156 -37.50 1.20 -12.61
C ALA A 156 -36.01 1.19 -12.22
N SER A 157 -35.73 0.76 -10.99
CA SER A 157 -34.37 0.56 -10.49
C SER A 157 -33.62 -0.44 -11.39
N PRO A 158 -32.31 -0.25 -11.63
CA PRO A 158 -31.51 -1.16 -12.47
C PRO A 158 -31.65 -2.63 -12.05
N ARG A 159 -31.77 -2.89 -10.74
CA ARG A 159 -31.99 -4.23 -10.20
C ARG A 159 -33.32 -4.83 -10.63
N VAL A 160 -34.40 -4.05 -10.63
CA VAL A 160 -35.72 -4.52 -11.10
C VAL A 160 -35.64 -4.87 -12.59
N ILE A 161 -35.05 -4.00 -13.39
CA ILE A 161 -34.85 -4.21 -14.84
C ILE A 161 -34.05 -5.49 -15.09
N ASP A 162 -32.99 -5.74 -14.33
CA ASP A 162 -32.17 -6.96 -14.44
C ASP A 162 -32.96 -8.24 -14.13
N VAL A 163 -33.88 -8.21 -13.15
CA VAL A 163 -34.73 -9.38 -12.86
C VAL A 163 -35.66 -9.69 -14.04
N PHE A 164 -36.26 -8.67 -14.65
CA PHE A 164 -37.05 -8.83 -15.88
C PHE A 164 -36.19 -9.35 -17.03
N HIS A 165 -35.03 -8.75 -17.26
CA HIS A 165 -34.09 -9.17 -18.31
C HIS A 165 -33.66 -10.63 -18.14
N THR A 166 -33.28 -11.04 -16.93
CA THR A 166 -32.80 -12.41 -16.66
C THR A 166 -33.90 -13.45 -16.84
N TYR A 167 -35.15 -13.13 -16.51
CA TYR A 167 -36.28 -14.04 -16.76
C TYR A 167 -36.57 -14.17 -18.26
N ILE A 168 -36.62 -13.04 -18.97
CA ILE A 168 -36.95 -12.98 -20.39
C ILE A 168 -35.83 -13.61 -21.24
N ASP A 169 -34.56 -13.35 -20.92
CA ASP A 169 -33.39 -13.90 -21.62
C ASP A 169 -33.34 -15.44 -21.50
N ARG A 170 -33.66 -15.99 -20.33
CA ARG A 170 -33.71 -17.45 -20.10
C ARG A 170 -34.84 -18.16 -20.85
N ARG A 171 -35.93 -17.46 -21.19
CA ARG A 171 -37.11 -18.02 -21.87
C ARG A 171 -37.30 -17.55 -23.31
N GLY A 172 -36.51 -16.58 -23.76
CA GLY A 172 -36.57 -16.00 -25.09
C GLY A 172 -36.12 -17.02 -26.15
N SER A 173 -36.99 -17.31 -27.11
CA SER A 173 -36.66 -18.19 -28.24
C SER A 173 -36.05 -17.39 -29.40
N ALA A 174 -34.82 -17.77 -29.79
CA ALA A 174 -34.11 -17.66 -31.09
C ALA A 174 -34.13 -16.37 -31.96
N ARG A 175 -34.95 -15.34 -31.71
CA ARG A 175 -35.04 -14.14 -32.60
C ARG A 175 -35.21 -12.79 -31.90
N ASP A 176 -34.90 -12.66 -30.61
CA ASP A 176 -34.98 -11.39 -29.86
C ASP A 176 -36.36 -10.70 -29.91
N ARG A 177 -37.45 -11.42 -30.19
CA ARG A 177 -38.80 -10.86 -30.26
C ARG A 177 -39.64 -11.38 -29.10
N ILE A 178 -40.07 -10.45 -28.25
CA ILE A 178 -40.85 -10.72 -27.05
C ILE A 178 -42.31 -10.37 -27.34
N SER A 179 -43.19 -11.35 -27.15
CA SER A 179 -44.64 -11.14 -27.24
C SER A 179 -45.21 -10.69 -25.89
N TRP A 180 -46.38 -10.06 -25.91
CA TRP A 180 -47.10 -9.68 -24.69
C TRP A 180 -47.38 -10.87 -23.76
N ALA A 181 -47.68 -12.06 -24.31
CA ALA A 181 -47.90 -13.27 -23.53
C ALA A 181 -46.66 -13.71 -22.73
N LEU A 182 -45.45 -13.52 -23.29
CA LEU A 182 -44.21 -13.82 -22.57
C LEU A 182 -43.87 -12.73 -21.54
N PHE A 183 -44.19 -11.46 -21.87
CA PHE A 183 -43.97 -10.34 -20.96
C PHE A 183 -44.90 -10.38 -19.75
N SER A 184 -46.18 -10.70 -19.93
CA SER A 184 -47.13 -10.89 -18.82
C SER A 184 -46.70 -12.02 -17.88
N GLN A 185 -46.24 -13.16 -18.41
CA GLN A 185 -45.64 -14.22 -17.59
C GLN A 185 -44.39 -13.75 -16.82
N ALA A 186 -43.60 -12.84 -17.40
CA ALA A 186 -42.47 -12.23 -16.71
C ALA A 186 -42.95 -11.34 -15.55
N VAL A 187 -43.99 -10.53 -15.74
CA VAL A 187 -44.60 -9.72 -14.68
C VAL A 187 -45.09 -10.60 -13.53
N ASP A 188 -45.85 -11.66 -13.82
CA ASP A 188 -46.34 -12.59 -12.80
C ASP A 188 -45.20 -13.27 -12.01
N HIS A 189 -44.16 -13.70 -12.72
CA HIS A 189 -43.00 -14.31 -12.09
C HIS A 189 -42.22 -13.30 -11.21
N VAL A 190 -42.01 -12.08 -11.69
CA VAL A 190 -41.33 -11.03 -10.94
C VAL A 190 -42.12 -10.63 -9.70
N ASN A 191 -43.45 -10.50 -9.81
CA ASN A 191 -44.32 -10.22 -8.67
C ASN A 191 -44.26 -11.34 -7.63
N SER A 192 -44.36 -12.60 -8.05
CA SER A 192 -44.20 -13.75 -7.14
C SER A 192 -42.82 -13.79 -6.46
N LEU A 193 -41.75 -13.43 -7.18
CA LEU A 193 -40.40 -13.36 -6.63
C LEU A 193 -40.30 -12.23 -5.60
N PHE A 194 -40.80 -11.04 -5.89
CA PHE A 194 -40.78 -9.91 -4.97
C PHE A 194 -41.65 -10.13 -3.74
N ASP A 195 -42.82 -10.76 -3.87
CA ASP A 195 -43.64 -11.17 -2.73
C ASP A 195 -42.90 -12.18 -1.84
N HIS A 196 -42.20 -13.14 -2.44
CA HIS A 196 -41.40 -14.10 -1.69
C HIS A 196 -40.19 -13.42 -1.01
N GLU A 197 -39.50 -12.49 -1.68
CA GLU A 197 -38.39 -11.73 -1.09
C GLU A 197 -38.85 -10.81 0.06
N LEU A 198 -40.03 -10.20 -0.04
CA LEU A 198 -40.55 -9.29 1.00
C LEU A 198 -41.11 -10.01 2.22
N TYR A 199 -41.81 -11.13 2.03
CA TYR A 199 -42.58 -11.76 3.11
C TYR A 199 -42.02 -13.12 3.57
N HIS A 200 -41.21 -13.79 2.76
CA HIS A 200 -40.84 -15.20 2.99
C HIS A 200 -39.33 -15.47 3.06
N SER A 201 -38.46 -14.47 2.86
CA SER A 201 -37.02 -14.73 2.83
C SER A 201 -36.46 -15.12 4.21
N LYS A 202 -36.31 -16.43 4.44
CA LYS A 202 -35.14 -16.97 5.13
C LYS A 202 -33.94 -16.54 4.29
N THR A 203 -33.01 -15.81 4.90
CA THR A 203 -31.75 -15.38 4.27
C THR A 203 -31.00 -16.60 3.75
N THR A 204 -31.18 -16.94 2.48
CA THR A 204 -30.27 -17.85 1.80
C THR A 204 -28.97 -17.08 1.57
N PRO A 205 -27.81 -17.62 1.98
CA PRO A 205 -26.50 -17.00 1.73
C PRO A 205 -26.10 -17.23 0.27
N SER A 206 -27.01 -16.99 -0.67
CA SER A 206 -26.69 -17.01 -2.09
C SER A 206 -26.05 -15.67 -2.38
N SER A 207 -24.70 -15.65 -2.40
CA SER A 207 -23.85 -14.70 -3.13
C SER A 207 -24.66 -13.50 -3.63
N ILE A 208 -25.05 -12.60 -2.72
CA ILE A 208 -25.86 -11.46 -3.08
C ILE A 208 -24.93 -10.64 -3.97
N LYS A 209 -25.12 -10.79 -5.29
CA LYS A 209 -24.82 -9.76 -6.26
C LYS A 209 -25.72 -8.60 -5.87
N THR A 210 -25.32 -7.85 -4.83
CA THR A 210 -25.98 -6.63 -4.36
C THR A 210 -26.06 -5.60 -5.49
N TRP A 211 -25.26 -5.83 -6.52
CA TRP A 211 -25.11 -5.07 -7.72
C TRP A 211 -25.48 -6.00 -8.87
N GLY A 212 -26.39 -5.56 -9.73
CA GLY A 212 -26.68 -6.20 -11.01
C GLY A 212 -25.43 -6.40 -11.85
N THR A 213 -25.59 -6.76 -13.12
CA THR A 213 -24.43 -6.90 -14.02
C THR A 213 -23.85 -5.51 -14.27
N MET A 214 -22.91 -5.07 -13.41
CA MET A 214 -22.40 -3.69 -13.43
C MET A 214 -21.86 -3.35 -14.81
N THR A 215 -22.33 -2.23 -15.35
CA THR A 215 -21.86 -1.73 -16.63
C THR A 215 -20.35 -1.45 -16.56
N PHE A 216 -19.67 -1.48 -17.70
CA PHE A 216 -18.21 -1.22 -17.75
C PHE A 216 -17.84 0.13 -17.11
N ALA A 217 -18.69 1.14 -17.29
CA ALA A 217 -18.52 2.45 -16.68
C ALA A 217 -18.60 2.40 -15.14
N GLU A 218 -19.59 1.69 -14.58
CA GLU A 218 -19.73 1.55 -13.12
C GLU A 218 -18.57 0.74 -12.51
N LYS A 219 -18.07 -0.28 -13.20
CA LYS A 219 -16.87 -1.01 -12.77
C LYS A 219 -15.65 -0.10 -12.70
N GLN A 220 -15.47 0.77 -13.70
CA GLN A 220 -14.35 1.69 -13.76
C GLN A 220 -14.45 2.80 -12.70
N PHE A 221 -15.67 3.22 -12.31
CA PHE A 221 -15.87 4.14 -11.18
C PHE A 221 -15.68 3.46 -9.82
N ASN A 222 -16.11 2.21 -9.68
CA ASN A 222 -16.01 1.44 -8.44
C ASN A 222 -14.60 0.91 -8.14
N GLU A 223 -13.74 0.78 -9.15
CA GLU A 223 -12.33 0.39 -8.98
C GLU A 223 -11.53 1.39 -8.12
N TYR A 224 -11.96 2.66 -8.09
CA TYR A 224 -11.33 3.71 -7.29
C TYR A 224 -12.05 4.00 -5.96
N LEU A 225 -13.13 3.28 -5.65
CA LEU A 225 -13.90 3.46 -4.42
C LEU A 225 -13.50 2.41 -3.39
N VAL A 226 -13.02 2.88 -2.23
CA VAL A 226 -12.81 2.01 -1.07
C VAL A 226 -14.18 1.69 -0.48
N HIS A 227 -14.64 0.47 -0.72
CA HIS A 227 -15.90 -0.02 -0.18
C HIS A 227 -15.74 -0.24 1.33
N SER A 228 -16.74 0.16 2.11
CA SER A 228 -16.75 -0.12 3.54
C SER A 228 -17.09 -1.60 3.74
N SER A 229 -16.11 -2.42 4.09
CA SER A 229 -16.41 -3.76 4.58
C SER A 229 -16.83 -3.61 6.04
N THR A 230 -18.10 -3.88 6.33
CA THR A 230 -18.56 -3.94 7.72
C THR A 230 -17.73 -5.02 8.42
N PRO A 231 -16.91 -4.68 9.42
CA PRO A 231 -16.05 -5.66 10.07
C PRO A 231 -16.93 -6.69 10.79
N ALA A 232 -16.51 -7.96 10.76
CA ALA A 232 -17.18 -8.99 11.54
C ALA A 232 -17.21 -8.62 13.02
N SER A 233 -18.35 -8.85 13.66
CA SER A 233 -18.49 -8.63 15.11
C SER A 233 -17.49 -9.51 15.89
N SER A 234 -17.10 -9.07 17.09
CA SER A 234 -16.24 -9.88 17.98
C SER A 234 -16.81 -11.28 18.20
N HIS A 235 -18.14 -11.36 18.41
CA HIS A 235 -18.83 -12.64 18.57
C HIS A 235 -18.66 -13.56 17.36
N GLN A 236 -18.83 -13.03 16.14
CA GLN A 236 -18.65 -13.81 14.92
C GLN A 236 -17.22 -14.31 14.74
N LYS A 237 -16.21 -13.49 15.08
CA LYS A 237 -14.81 -13.91 15.03
C LYS A 237 -14.49 -15.00 16.05
N ASP A 238 -14.95 -14.84 17.28
CA ASP A 238 -14.60 -15.74 18.37
C ASP A 238 -15.40 -17.04 18.38
N PHE A 239 -16.69 -16.99 18.07
CA PHE A 239 -17.63 -18.11 18.22
C PHE A 239 -18.16 -18.64 16.89
N GLY A 240 -18.12 -17.83 15.83
CA GLY A 240 -18.57 -18.21 14.50
C GLY A 240 -19.83 -17.44 14.10
N SER A 241 -20.14 -17.50 12.82
CA SER A 241 -21.36 -16.96 12.27
C SER A 241 -22.55 -17.90 12.51
N TYR A 242 -23.76 -17.42 12.29
CA TYR A 242 -24.95 -18.25 12.41
C TYR A 242 -24.89 -19.42 11.41
N GLY A 243 -24.93 -20.64 11.92
CA GLY A 243 -24.82 -21.87 11.11
C GLY A 243 -23.39 -22.43 10.98
N ASP A 244 -22.37 -21.76 11.52
CA ASP A 244 -21.02 -22.33 11.59
C ASP A 244 -20.96 -23.49 12.58
N ASN A 245 -20.33 -24.58 12.17
CA ASN A 245 -20.06 -25.71 13.05
C ASN A 245 -18.75 -25.48 13.82
N PRO A 246 -18.76 -25.44 15.17
CA PRO A 246 -17.55 -25.24 15.96
C PRO A 246 -16.52 -26.37 15.79
N LEU A 247 -16.95 -27.57 15.39
CA LEU A 247 -16.07 -28.73 15.18
C LEU A 247 -15.24 -28.64 13.90
N ASP A 248 -15.65 -27.81 12.93
CA ASP A 248 -14.93 -27.63 11.67
C ASP A 248 -13.68 -26.76 11.85
N ARG A 249 -13.51 -26.14 13.01
CA ARG A 249 -12.35 -25.31 13.32
C ARG A 249 -11.11 -26.19 13.50
N PRO A 250 -9.99 -25.84 12.85
CA PRO A 250 -8.77 -26.62 12.97
C PRO A 250 -8.29 -26.60 14.43
N TYR A 251 -8.12 -27.77 15.03
CA TYR A 251 -7.61 -27.88 16.41
C TYR A 251 -6.14 -27.43 16.50
N MET A 252 -5.35 -27.74 15.48
CA MET A 252 -3.93 -27.39 15.39
C MET A 252 -3.67 -26.30 14.36
N ARG A 253 -2.79 -25.37 14.71
CA ARG A 253 -2.22 -24.37 13.81
C ARG A 253 -0.70 -24.41 13.94
N LYS A 254 -0.02 -24.76 12.85
CA LYS A 254 1.44 -24.93 12.80
C LYS A 254 1.93 -25.94 13.86
N ARG A 255 2.69 -25.49 14.86
CA ARG A 255 3.25 -26.31 15.93
C ARG A 255 2.44 -26.32 17.23
N GLY A 256 1.31 -25.59 17.29
CA GLY A 256 0.51 -25.44 18.52
C GLY A 256 -1.00 -25.49 18.27
N MET A 257 -1.78 -25.33 19.34
CA MET A 257 -3.23 -25.24 19.25
C MET A 257 -3.67 -23.95 18.52
N ALA A 258 -4.69 -24.06 17.68
CA ALA A 258 -5.27 -22.90 17.03
C ALA A 258 -5.99 -22.00 18.05
N SER A 259 -5.92 -20.69 17.81
CA SER A 259 -6.56 -19.67 18.65
C SER A 259 -7.59 -18.91 17.84
N THR A 260 -8.71 -18.55 18.45
CA THR A 260 -9.76 -17.71 17.83
C THR A 260 -9.34 -16.23 17.76
N THR A 261 -8.59 -15.77 18.75
CA THR A 261 -8.11 -14.37 18.89
C THR A 261 -6.76 -14.11 18.20
N ALA A 262 -6.51 -14.72 17.03
CA ALA A 262 -5.24 -14.58 16.32
C ALA A 262 -5.04 -13.17 15.74
N ASP A 263 -6.14 -12.46 15.46
CA ASP A 263 -6.15 -11.08 14.97
C ASP A 263 -5.65 -10.06 16.01
N LEU A 264 -5.80 -10.34 17.30
CA LEU A 264 -5.26 -9.51 18.39
C LEU A 264 -3.76 -9.69 18.63
N ASN A 265 -3.18 -10.81 18.17
CA ASN A 265 -1.78 -11.17 18.45
C ASN A 265 -0.96 -11.43 17.18
N PRO A 266 -1.05 -10.60 16.13
CA PRO A 266 -0.54 -10.97 14.81
C PRO A 266 0.99 -10.90 14.72
N ALA A 267 1.64 -10.20 15.65
CA ALA A 267 3.10 -10.06 15.76
C ALA A 267 3.65 -10.71 17.05
N ALA A 268 3.01 -11.77 17.54
CA ALA A 268 3.42 -12.49 18.74
C ALA A 268 3.89 -13.92 18.41
N THR A 269 4.68 -14.49 19.32
CA THR A 269 5.19 -15.87 19.22
C THR A 269 4.08 -16.91 19.05
N ARG A 270 2.86 -16.61 19.52
CA ARG A 270 1.66 -17.45 19.39
C ARG A 270 1.22 -17.68 17.94
N VAL A 271 1.50 -16.74 17.03
CA VAL A 271 1.09 -16.82 15.61
C VAL A 271 2.29 -17.13 14.71
N THR A 272 3.51 -16.90 15.19
CA THR A 272 4.79 -17.22 14.55
C THR A 272 5.28 -18.63 14.84
N ASN A 273 6.28 -19.12 14.11
CA ASN A 273 6.90 -20.41 14.44
C ASN A 273 7.93 -20.29 15.58
N GLN A 274 8.33 -19.05 15.93
CA GLN A 274 9.29 -18.76 16.99
C GLN A 274 8.93 -19.38 18.35
N ILE A 275 9.95 -19.69 19.13
CA ILE A 275 9.78 -20.24 20.48
C ILE A 275 9.11 -19.21 21.42
N PRO A 276 8.30 -19.66 22.39
CA PRO A 276 7.81 -18.78 23.45
C PRO A 276 8.97 -18.10 24.17
N GLY A 277 8.84 -16.79 24.44
CA GLY A 277 9.90 -15.99 25.07
C GLY A 277 10.97 -15.47 24.11
N TYR A 278 10.85 -15.71 22.80
CA TYR A 278 11.69 -15.06 21.80
C TYR A 278 11.58 -13.52 21.91
N GLY A 279 12.71 -12.86 22.16
CA GLY A 279 12.79 -11.41 22.35
C GLY A 279 13.17 -10.61 21.12
N GLY A 280 13.27 -11.25 19.95
CA GLY A 280 13.56 -10.55 18.69
C GLY A 280 12.29 -9.95 18.06
N PHE A 281 12.49 -9.16 17.01
CA PHE A 281 11.41 -8.55 16.25
C PHE A 281 10.58 -9.59 15.48
N LEU A 282 9.24 -9.44 15.51
CA LEU A 282 8.30 -10.28 14.79
C LEU A 282 7.50 -9.43 13.79
N PRO A 283 7.63 -9.65 12.48
CA PRO A 283 6.94 -8.84 11.47
C PRO A 283 5.45 -9.16 11.38
N LEU A 284 4.65 -8.12 11.09
CA LEU A 284 3.23 -8.28 10.75
C LEU A 284 3.10 -8.85 9.32
N ARG A 285 2.45 -10.01 9.19
CA ARG A 285 2.43 -10.79 7.95
C ARG A 285 1.52 -10.27 6.83
N SER A 286 0.65 -9.29 7.09
CA SER A 286 -0.45 -8.95 6.17
C SER A 286 -0.01 -8.28 4.87
N HIS A 287 1.20 -7.72 4.79
CA HIS A 287 1.60 -6.84 3.67
C HIS A 287 2.95 -7.18 3.02
N SER A 288 3.66 -8.22 3.47
CA SER A 288 5.00 -8.53 2.95
C SER A 288 5.24 -10.04 2.89
N ALA A 289 5.32 -10.58 1.66
CA ALA A 289 5.57 -12.00 1.42
C ALA A 289 6.94 -12.46 1.94
N ASP A 290 7.98 -11.64 1.79
CA ASP A 290 9.33 -11.96 2.26
C ASP A 290 9.41 -12.10 3.79
N ALA A 291 8.70 -11.23 4.52
CA ALA A 291 8.63 -11.33 5.97
C ALA A 291 7.84 -12.55 6.44
N GLN A 292 6.89 -13.02 5.63
CA GLN A 292 6.15 -14.25 5.89
C GLN A 292 7.03 -15.49 5.67
N ALA A 293 7.85 -15.51 4.61
CA ALA A 293 8.75 -16.63 4.31
C ALA A 293 9.82 -16.84 5.41
N ASN A 294 10.43 -15.76 5.89
CA ASN A 294 11.48 -15.80 6.92
C ASN A 294 11.00 -16.34 8.29
N ASP A 295 9.69 -16.36 8.54
CA ASP A 295 9.11 -16.88 9.77
C ASP A 295 8.53 -18.31 9.62
N GLU A 296 8.21 -18.75 8.40
CA GLU A 296 7.82 -20.13 8.14
C GLU A 296 9.03 -21.07 8.21
N GLU A 297 10.14 -20.66 7.61
CA GLU A 297 11.40 -21.40 7.61
C GLU A 297 12.25 -21.00 8.83
N LEU A 298 11.97 -21.61 9.98
CA LEU A 298 12.91 -21.63 11.10
C LEU A 298 14.13 -22.48 10.74
N LEU A 299 14.95 -21.96 9.84
CA LEU A 299 16.28 -22.50 9.60
C LEU A 299 17.15 -22.09 10.79
N PRO A 300 17.83 -23.05 11.46
CA PRO A 300 18.85 -22.71 12.43
C PRO A 300 19.82 -21.74 11.77
N THR A 301 20.12 -20.62 12.42
CA THR A 301 21.11 -19.68 11.91
C THR A 301 22.39 -20.47 11.67
N PRO A 302 22.91 -20.52 10.42
CA PRO A 302 24.08 -21.32 10.13
C PRO A 302 25.21 -20.82 11.02
N ARG A 303 25.87 -21.73 11.74
CA ARG A 303 27.09 -21.39 12.46
C ARG A 303 28.05 -20.78 11.44
N ILE A 304 28.61 -19.61 11.77
CA ILE A 304 29.62 -18.96 10.94
C ILE A 304 30.70 -19.99 10.64
N ALA A 305 30.81 -20.37 9.37
CA ALA A 305 31.78 -21.36 8.91
C ALA A 305 33.17 -20.71 8.87
N LEU A 306 33.73 -20.43 10.05
CA LEU A 306 35.15 -20.16 10.16
C LEU A 306 35.88 -21.43 9.69
N ARG A 307 36.74 -21.31 8.67
CA ARG A 307 37.60 -22.39 8.14
C ARG A 307 38.69 -22.75 9.16
N LEU A 308 38.29 -23.21 10.34
CA LEU A 308 39.19 -23.55 11.44
C LEU A 308 39.69 -25.00 11.33
N TYR A 309 38.97 -25.88 10.63
CA TYR A 309 39.16 -27.33 10.75
C TYR A 309 39.48 -28.05 9.43
N HIS A 310 39.41 -27.35 8.29
CA HIS A 310 39.64 -27.93 6.96
C HIS A 310 40.75 -27.12 6.28
N THR A 311 41.98 -27.35 6.72
CA THR A 311 43.16 -26.89 5.98
C THR A 311 43.62 -28.04 5.11
N ASP A 312 43.53 -27.87 3.79
CA ASP A 312 44.12 -28.82 2.82
C ASP A 312 45.64 -28.94 2.98
N ASN A 313 46.24 -27.99 3.70
CA ASN A 313 47.63 -28.00 4.09
C ASN A 313 47.85 -28.89 5.33
N ILE A 314 48.83 -29.79 5.23
CA ILE A 314 49.31 -30.60 6.36
C ILE A 314 49.85 -29.69 7.49
N PRO A 315 49.67 -30.09 8.77
CA PRO A 315 50.30 -29.40 9.90
C PRO A 315 51.81 -29.28 9.70
N GLY A 316 52.35 -28.07 9.92
CA GLY A 316 53.77 -27.77 9.75
C GLY A 316 54.15 -27.20 8.37
N TYR A 317 53.26 -27.23 7.38
CA TYR A 317 53.49 -26.51 6.12
C TYR A 317 53.39 -24.99 6.34
N THR A 318 54.49 -24.27 6.11
CA THR A 318 54.59 -22.81 6.33
C THR A 318 54.41 -21.97 5.06
N GLY A 319 53.91 -22.58 3.98
CA GLY A 319 53.70 -21.89 2.71
C GLY A 319 52.42 -21.05 2.67
N HIS A 320 52.04 -20.61 1.47
CA HIS A 320 50.87 -19.76 1.29
C HIS A 320 49.58 -20.47 1.72
N LYS A 321 48.79 -19.80 2.56
CA LYS A 321 47.43 -20.21 2.93
C LYS A 321 46.45 -19.21 2.32
N PRO A 322 45.62 -19.60 1.33
CA PRO A 322 44.62 -18.70 0.77
C PRO A 322 43.53 -18.43 1.82
N VAL A 323 43.48 -17.18 2.31
CA VAL A 323 42.46 -16.72 3.27
C VAL A 323 41.21 -16.22 2.54
N ASP A 324 41.39 -15.58 1.39
CA ASP A 324 40.29 -15.07 0.57
C ASP A 324 39.71 -16.14 -0.36
N CYS A 325 38.39 -16.08 -0.58
CA CYS A 325 37.68 -17.02 -1.46
C CYS A 325 38.19 -16.99 -2.91
N VAL A 326 38.65 -15.83 -3.40
CA VAL A 326 39.18 -15.65 -4.76
C VAL A 326 40.47 -16.45 -4.99
N ASN A 327 41.25 -16.69 -3.93
CA ASN A 327 42.53 -17.39 -4.00
C ASN A 327 42.39 -18.90 -3.74
N TYR A 328 41.21 -19.37 -3.34
CA TYR A 328 40.97 -20.78 -3.06
C TYR A 328 40.55 -21.53 -4.33
N ARG A 329 41.41 -22.43 -4.83
CA ARG A 329 41.19 -23.20 -6.07
C ARG A 329 40.85 -24.68 -5.81
N GLY A 330 40.42 -25.01 -4.59
CA GLY A 330 40.14 -26.38 -4.16
C GLY A 330 41.35 -27.07 -3.52
N GLU A 331 41.24 -28.38 -3.33
CA GLU A 331 42.26 -29.21 -2.69
C GLU A 331 43.62 -29.08 -3.39
N CYS A 332 44.65 -28.73 -2.61
CA CYS A 332 46.01 -28.67 -3.11
C CYS A 332 46.50 -30.09 -3.43
N ARG A 333 46.64 -30.42 -4.72
CA ARG A 333 47.35 -31.62 -5.17
C ARG A 333 48.86 -31.45 -4.98
N SER A 334 49.30 -31.38 -3.72
CA SER A 334 50.70 -31.22 -3.36
C SER A 334 51.45 -32.52 -3.65
N GLY A 335 52.58 -32.42 -4.39
CA GLY A 335 53.52 -33.53 -4.56
C GLY A 335 53.46 -34.27 -5.91
N SER A 336 52.53 -33.94 -6.81
CA SER A 336 52.43 -34.58 -8.14
C SER A 336 52.75 -33.62 -9.29
N ASN A 337 53.50 -32.54 -9.03
CA ASN A 337 53.86 -31.58 -10.06
C ASN A 337 55.09 -32.08 -10.85
N PRO A 338 54.96 -32.34 -12.17
CA PRO A 338 56.07 -32.81 -13.01
C PRO A 338 57.19 -31.78 -13.16
N GLY A 339 56.97 -30.51 -12.77
CA GLY A 339 58.00 -29.48 -12.76
C GLY A 339 59.06 -29.65 -11.65
N THR A 340 58.93 -30.64 -10.78
CA THR A 340 59.92 -30.96 -9.73
C THR A 340 60.31 -32.43 -9.84
N THR A 341 61.60 -32.75 -9.77
CA THR A 341 62.10 -34.14 -9.90
C THR A 341 61.50 -35.06 -8.83
N THR A 342 61.30 -34.55 -7.62
CA THR A 342 60.64 -35.27 -6.54
C THR A 342 59.16 -35.52 -6.82
N GLY A 343 58.45 -34.55 -7.42
CA GLY A 343 57.02 -34.70 -7.71
C GLY A 343 56.71 -35.57 -8.93
N GLU A 344 57.59 -35.54 -9.95
CA GLU A 344 57.52 -36.40 -11.14
C GLU A 344 57.68 -37.88 -10.78
N SER A 345 58.53 -38.18 -9.79
CA SER A 345 58.74 -39.54 -9.29
C SER A 345 57.46 -40.20 -8.76
N TYR A 346 56.53 -39.40 -8.20
CA TYR A 346 55.26 -39.89 -7.66
C TYR A 346 54.13 -39.97 -8.69
N SER A 347 54.24 -39.34 -9.87
CA SER A 347 53.20 -39.43 -10.90
C SER A 347 53.28 -40.69 -11.76
N ASN A 348 54.47 -41.30 -11.86
CA ASN A 348 54.73 -42.45 -12.76
C ASN A 348 54.65 -43.82 -12.05
N GLY A 349 54.11 -43.84 -10.82
CA GLY A 349 54.03 -45.04 -9.96
C GLY A 349 52.64 -45.69 -9.89
N ASN A 350 51.87 -45.67 -10.99
CA ASN A 350 50.67 -46.49 -11.19
C ASN A 350 50.58 -46.97 -12.64
#